data_AF-A0AAV2UZU4-F1
#
_entry.id   AF-A0AAV2UZU4-F1
#
_cell.length_a   1.000
_cell.length_b   1.000
_cell.length_c   1.000
_cell.angle_alpha   90.00
_cell.angle_beta   90.00
_cell.angle_gamma   90.00
#
_symmetry.space_group_name_H-M   'P 1'
#
loop_
_entity.id
_entity.type
_entity.pdbx_description
1 polymer ?
#
loop_
_entity_poly.entity_id
_entity_poly.type
_entity_poly.pdbx_seq_one_letter_code
_entity_poly.pdbx_strand_id
1 'polypeptide(L)'
;MPVTEVTEQKAPDKISREELYEDIKNLARFSLVYLAMIVLSTIVASVGLHNNSVAIIIGAMVIAPMLGPSIALALGTTLGDLTLLKQAILTGLAGITAVIILSTIIGAIVEINPSLTEIASRTHVGLGDVAVALASGCAGAL
;
A
#
# COMPACT_ATOMS: atom_id res chain seq x y z
N MET A 1 5.16 -30.37 -39.52
CA MET A 1 5.37 -28.95 -39.21
C MET A 1 4.32 -28.57 -38.18
N PRO A 2 4.71 -28.17 -36.95
CA PRO A 2 3.76 -27.89 -35.87
C PRO A 2 3.00 -26.60 -36.18
N VAL A 3 1.68 -26.68 -36.10
CA VAL A 3 0.76 -25.53 -36.20
C VAL A 3 0.92 -24.74 -34.90
N THR A 4 1.41 -23.51 -35.01
CA THR A 4 1.45 -22.54 -33.91
C THR A 4 0.04 -22.26 -33.42
N GLU A 5 -0.29 -22.73 -32.21
CA GLU A 5 -1.45 -22.27 -31.46
C GLU A 5 -1.32 -20.76 -31.24
N VAL A 6 -2.11 -19.99 -31.97
CA VAL A 6 -2.34 -18.58 -31.66
C VAL A 6 -3.14 -18.57 -30.36
N THR A 7 -2.45 -18.33 -29.25
CA THR A 7 -3.08 -18.12 -27.94
C THR A 7 -4.17 -17.07 -28.09
N GLU A 8 -5.43 -17.50 -28.06
CA GLU A 8 -6.60 -16.65 -28.06
C GLU A 8 -6.54 -15.79 -26.80
N GLN A 9 -6.08 -14.55 -26.96
CA GLN A 9 -6.04 -13.56 -25.90
C GLN A 9 -7.48 -13.18 -25.58
N LYS A 10 -8.11 -13.96 -24.69
CA LYS A 10 -9.45 -13.74 -24.14
C LYS A 10 -9.54 -12.29 -23.69
N ALA A 11 -10.48 -11.54 -24.28
CA ALA A 11 -10.77 -10.16 -23.92
C ALA A 11 -10.89 -10.03 -22.39
N PRO A 12 -10.44 -8.91 -21.79
CA PRO A 12 -10.48 -8.73 -20.34
C PRO A 12 -11.91 -8.94 -19.87
N ASP A 13 -12.07 -9.84 -18.90
CA ASP A 13 -13.35 -10.14 -18.28
C ASP A 13 -13.93 -8.82 -17.77
N LYS A 14 -15.14 -8.47 -18.21
CA LYS A 14 -15.76 -7.19 -17.87
C LYS A 14 -16.25 -7.29 -16.43
N ILE A 15 -15.41 -6.91 -15.46
CA ILE A 15 -15.78 -6.85 -14.05
C ILE A 15 -16.96 -5.89 -13.90
N SER A 16 -18.05 -6.37 -13.30
CA SER A 16 -19.22 -5.54 -13.01
C SER A 16 -18.84 -4.46 -11.99
N ARG A 17 -19.43 -3.26 -12.10
CA ARG A 17 -19.13 -2.15 -11.17
C ARG A 17 -19.40 -2.55 -9.71
N GLU A 18 -20.39 -3.40 -9.54
CA GLU A 18 -20.85 -3.95 -8.27
C GLU A 18 -19.83 -4.93 -7.68
N GLU A 19 -19.24 -5.80 -8.51
CA GLU A 19 -18.19 -6.73 -8.07
C GLU A 19 -16.93 -5.98 -7.67
N LEU A 20 -16.50 -5.01 -8.48
CA LEU A 20 -15.34 -4.17 -8.17
C LEU A 20 -15.55 -3.39 -6.85
N TYR A 21 -16.76 -2.87 -6.64
CA TYR A 21 -17.08 -2.14 -5.41
C TYR A 21 -17.01 -3.06 -4.18
N GLU A 22 -17.58 -4.27 -4.26
CA GLU A 22 -17.51 -5.23 -3.15
C GLU A 22 -16.07 -5.71 -2.89
N ASP A 23 -15.27 -5.94 -3.91
CA ASP A 23 -13.85 -6.30 -3.77
C ASP A 23 -13.05 -5.20 -3.05
N ILE A 24 -13.21 -3.94 -3.48
CA ILE A 24 -12.52 -2.79 -2.86
C ILE A 24 -12.97 -2.61 -1.42
N LYS A 25 -14.28 -2.73 -1.16
CA LYS A 25 -14.86 -2.64 0.19
C LYS A 25 -14.34 -3.74 1.11
N ASN A 26 -14.14 -4.95 0.59
CA ASN A 26 -13.53 -6.05 1.33
C ASN A 26 -12.04 -5.80 1.61
N LEU A 27 -11.29 -5.26 0.63
CA LEU A 27 -9.90 -4.84 0.80
C LEU A 27 -9.72 -3.73 1.85
N ALA A 28 -10.74 -2.88 2.02
CA ALA A 28 -10.75 -1.79 2.99
C ALA A 28 -11.10 -2.22 4.42
N ARG A 29 -11.43 -3.49 4.66
CA ARG A 29 -11.78 -3.98 6.00
C ARG A 29 -10.53 -4.23 6.82
N PHE A 30 -10.53 -3.67 8.02
CA PHE A 30 -9.58 -4.05 9.05
C PHE A 30 -9.83 -5.52 9.44
N SER A 31 -8.86 -6.39 9.15
CA SER A 31 -8.95 -7.82 9.44
C SER A 31 -7.71 -8.30 10.20
N LEU A 32 -7.80 -9.48 10.84
CA LEU A 32 -6.65 -10.07 11.51
C LEU A 32 -5.51 -10.36 10.53
N VAL A 33 -5.85 -10.74 9.28
CA VAL A 33 -4.87 -10.96 8.21
C VAL A 33 -4.17 -9.65 7.85
N TYR A 34 -4.91 -8.55 7.75
CA TYR A 34 -4.35 -7.22 7.51
C TYR A 34 -3.35 -6.82 8.61
N LEU A 35 -3.70 -7.04 9.88
CA LEU A 35 -2.80 -6.78 11.00
C LEU A 35 -1.57 -7.70 10.98
N ALA A 36 -1.76 -8.99 10.69
CA ALA A 36 -0.65 -9.93 10.56
C ALA A 36 0.33 -9.51 9.45
N MET A 37 -0.18 -9.10 8.29
CA MET A 37 0.63 -8.60 7.18
C MET A 37 1.42 -7.34 7.55
N ILE A 38 0.83 -6.42 8.33
CA ILE A 38 1.55 -5.28 8.90
C ILE A 38 2.70 -5.74 9.80
N VAL A 39 2.44 -6.69 10.70
CA VAL A 39 3.45 -7.22 11.62
C VAL A 39 4.60 -7.86 10.85
N LEU A 40 4.29 -8.75 9.91
CA LEU A 40 5.29 -9.42 9.08
C LEU A 40 6.10 -8.42 8.24
N SER A 41 5.43 -7.48 7.56
CA SER A 41 6.09 -6.44 6.75
C SER A 41 7.04 -5.59 7.61
N THR A 42 6.66 -5.23 8.83
CA THR A 42 7.51 -4.43 9.74
C THR A 42 8.76 -5.20 10.16
N ILE A 43 8.63 -6.49 10.47
CA ILE A 43 9.79 -7.34 10.80
C ILE A 43 10.73 -7.45 9.61
N VAL A 44 10.20 -7.74 8.42
CA VAL A 44 11.00 -7.84 7.18
C VAL A 44 11.67 -6.51 6.85
N ALA A 45 10.97 -5.38 7.01
CA ALA A 45 11.52 -4.05 6.81
C ALA A 45 12.67 -3.76 7.80
N SER A 46 12.52 -4.12 9.07
CA SER A 46 13.58 -3.97 10.07
C SER A 46 14.82 -4.79 9.73
N VAL A 47 14.65 -6.03 9.27
CA VAL A 47 15.76 -6.88 8.81
C VAL A 47 16.42 -6.31 7.56
N GLY A 48 15.62 -5.81 6.61
CA GLY A 48 16.13 -5.17 5.40
C GLY A 48 16.95 -3.92 5.70
N LEU A 49 16.52 -3.14 6.68
CA LEU A 49 17.21 -1.93 7.11
C LEU A 49 18.50 -2.26 7.88
N HIS A 50 18.47 -3.26 8.76
CA HIS A 50 19.66 -3.73 9.47
C HIS A 50 20.74 -4.27 8.51
N ASN A 51 20.34 -4.94 7.43
CA ASN A 51 21.25 -5.48 6.40
C ASN A 51 21.57 -4.49 5.27
N ASN A 52 21.09 -3.23 5.35
CA ASN A 52 21.20 -2.24 4.29
C ASN A 52 20.84 -2.77 2.89
N SER A 53 19.74 -3.54 2.80
CA SER A 53 19.31 -4.23 1.58
C SER A 53 18.01 -3.64 1.02
N VAL A 54 18.15 -2.83 -0.04
CA VAL A 54 17.02 -2.24 -0.76
C VAL A 54 16.06 -3.32 -1.25
N ALA A 55 16.56 -4.47 -1.72
CA ALA A 55 15.71 -5.55 -2.22
C ALA A 55 14.74 -6.09 -1.14
N ILE A 56 15.22 -6.27 0.10
CA ILE A 56 14.39 -6.74 1.22
C ILE A 56 13.39 -5.66 1.62
N ILE A 57 13.80 -4.39 1.63
CA ILE A 57 12.93 -3.25 1.96
C ILE A 57 11.78 -3.14 0.93
N ILE A 58 12.08 -3.27 -0.36
CA ILE A 58 11.04 -3.27 -1.40
C ILE A 58 10.14 -4.49 -1.27
N GLY A 59 10.68 -5.67 -0.95
CA GLY A 59 9.88 -6.86 -0.64
C GLY A 59 8.88 -6.62 0.49
N ALA A 60 9.29 -5.93 1.56
CA ALA A 60 8.40 -5.56 2.65
C ALA A 60 7.24 -4.64 2.19
N MET A 61 7.50 -3.72 1.24
CA MET A 61 6.47 -2.83 0.68
C MET A 61 5.40 -3.59 -0.12
N VAL A 62 5.78 -4.64 -0.84
CA VAL A 62 4.86 -5.49 -1.59
C VAL A 62 3.93 -6.29 -0.66
N ILE A 63 4.44 -6.67 0.53
CA ILE A 63 3.65 -7.38 1.55
C ILE A 63 2.67 -6.43 2.24
N ALA A 64 2.96 -5.13 2.33
CA ALA A 64 2.15 -4.18 3.09
C ALA A 64 0.76 -3.98 2.44
N PRO A 65 -0.35 -4.26 3.15
CA PRO A 65 -1.70 -4.24 2.59
C PRO A 65 -2.31 -2.83 2.48
N MET A 66 -1.50 -1.77 2.51
CA MET A 66 -1.98 -0.38 2.56
C MET A 66 -2.62 0.13 1.27
N LEU A 67 -2.48 -0.63 0.18
CA LEU A 67 -3.15 -0.32 -1.08
C LEU A 67 -4.68 -0.39 -0.95
N GLY A 68 -5.22 -1.33 -0.18
CA GLY A 68 -6.66 -1.51 -0.02
C GLY A 68 -7.38 -0.26 0.52
N PRO A 69 -7.01 0.25 1.71
CA PRO A 69 -7.57 1.48 2.25
C PRO A 69 -7.39 2.69 1.32
N SER A 70 -6.25 2.80 0.62
CA SER A 70 -5.97 3.92 -0.29
C SER A 70 -6.89 3.91 -1.51
N ILE A 71 -7.11 2.73 -2.13
CA ILE A 71 -8.03 2.58 -3.27
C ILE A 71 -9.47 2.80 -2.82
N ALA A 72 -9.87 2.30 -1.65
CA ALA A 72 -11.22 2.51 -1.13
C ALA A 72 -11.50 3.97 -0.78
N LEU A 73 -10.48 4.72 -0.32
CA LEU A 73 -10.58 6.16 -0.12
C LEU A 73 -10.84 6.89 -1.44
N ALA A 74 -10.08 6.54 -2.49
CA ALA A 74 -10.27 7.11 -3.82
C ALA A 74 -11.67 6.78 -4.37
N LEU A 75 -12.09 5.50 -4.33
CA LEU A 75 -13.40 5.06 -4.80
C LEU A 75 -14.55 5.72 -4.03
N GLY A 76 -14.45 5.78 -2.70
CA GLY A 76 -15.43 6.43 -1.84
C GLY A 76 -15.55 7.93 -2.13
N THR A 77 -14.44 8.60 -2.45
CA THR A 77 -14.43 10.01 -2.87
C THR A 77 -15.10 10.18 -4.23
N THR A 78 -14.80 9.32 -5.20
CA THR A 78 -15.39 9.39 -6.56
C THR A 78 -16.89 9.09 -6.56
N LEU A 79 -17.35 8.14 -5.75
CA LEU A 79 -18.78 7.78 -5.66
C LEU A 79 -19.57 8.68 -4.69
N GLY A 80 -18.90 9.52 -3.90
CA GLY A 80 -19.54 10.29 -2.82
C GLY A 80 -20.05 9.41 -1.66
N ASP A 81 -19.51 8.19 -1.52
CA ASP A 81 -19.90 7.25 -0.47
C ASP A 81 -19.17 7.57 0.84
N LEU A 82 -19.86 8.34 1.70
CA LEU A 82 -19.35 8.72 3.01
C LEU A 82 -19.12 7.52 3.94
N THR A 83 -19.82 6.40 3.74
CA THR A 83 -19.66 5.20 4.58
C THR A 83 -18.35 4.52 4.22
N LEU A 84 -18.11 4.30 2.93
CA LEU A 84 -16.86 3.73 2.42
C LEU A 84 -15.67 4.64 2.73
N LEU A 85 -15.83 5.95 2.55
CA LEU A 85 -14.80 6.95 2.87
C LEU A 85 -14.40 6.88 4.35
N LYS A 86 -15.37 6.91 5.27
CA LYS A 86 -15.10 6.80 6.71
C LYS A 86 -14.40 5.49 7.05
N GLN A 87 -14.87 4.37 6.48
CA GLN A 87 -14.27 3.06 6.71
C GLN A 87 -12.82 3.01 6.21
N ALA A 88 -12.54 3.52 5.00
CA ALA A 88 -11.21 3.59 4.43
C ALA A 88 -10.26 4.46 5.27
N ILE A 89 -10.71 5.63 5.73
CA ILE A 89 -9.94 6.49 6.63
C ILE A 89 -9.66 5.77 7.95
N LEU A 90 -10.66 5.16 8.58
CA LEU A 90 -10.49 4.48 9.87
C LEU A 90 -9.52 3.30 9.76
N THR A 91 -9.68 2.45 8.73
CA THR A 91 -8.76 1.32 8.49
C THR A 91 -7.35 1.82 8.18
N GLY A 92 -7.22 2.87 7.36
CA GLY A 92 -5.94 3.49 7.04
C GLY A 92 -5.22 4.03 8.27
N LEU A 93 -5.93 4.83 9.09
CA LEU A 93 -5.39 5.38 10.33
C LEU A 93 -5.05 4.29 11.34
N ALA A 94 -5.89 3.26 11.48
CA ALA A 94 -5.62 2.12 12.36
C ALA A 94 -4.36 1.37 11.91
N GLY A 95 -4.20 1.14 10.60
CA GLY A 95 -3.00 0.52 10.02
C GLY A 95 -1.74 1.35 10.28
N ILE A 96 -1.77 2.65 9.98
CA ILE A 96 -0.65 3.57 10.22
C ILE A 96 -0.27 3.60 11.71
N THR A 97 -1.27 3.71 12.59
CA THR A 97 -1.05 3.73 14.04
C THR A 97 -0.42 2.42 14.51
N ALA A 98 -0.92 1.28 14.03
CA ALA A 98 -0.36 -0.03 14.35
C ALA A 98 1.10 -0.15 13.87
N VAL A 99 1.41 0.27 12.64
CA VAL A 99 2.77 0.26 12.08
C VAL A 99 3.70 1.16 12.92
N ILE A 100 3.28 2.37 13.28
CA ILE A 100 4.09 3.30 14.07
C ILE A 100 4.42 2.69 15.44
N ILE A 101 3.43 2.12 16.13
CA ILE A 101 3.64 1.47 17.42
C ILE A 101 4.64 0.32 17.26
N LEU A 102 4.43 -0.55 16.27
CA LEU A 102 5.26 -1.73 16.07
C LEU A 102 6.69 -1.38 15.66
N SER A 103 6.85 -0.41 14.77
CA SER A 103 8.16 0.11 14.35
C SER A 103 8.90 0.77 15.50
N THR A 104 8.20 1.49 16.39
CA THR A 104 8.80 2.08 17.59
C THR A 104 9.31 1.00 18.54
N ILE A 105 8.53 -0.07 18.77
CA ILE A 105 8.95 -1.20 19.61
C ILE A 105 10.18 -1.89 19.03
N ILE A 106 10.18 -2.16 17.72
CA ILE A 106 11.30 -2.83 17.05
C ILE A 106 12.54 -1.93 17.04
N GLY A 107 12.40 -0.64 16.73
CA GLY A 107 13.50 0.33 16.74
C GLY A 107 14.08 0.60 18.13
N ALA A 108 13.33 0.32 19.21
CA ALA A 108 13.87 0.36 20.56
C ALA A 108 14.76 -0.85 20.89
N ILE A 109 14.57 -1.99 20.19
CA ILE A 109 15.33 -3.23 20.39
C ILE A 109 16.50 -3.32 19.40
N VAL A 110 16.32 -2.82 18.18
CA VAL A 110 17.29 -2.87 17.09
C VAL A 110 17.88 -1.47 16.88
N GLU A 111 19.18 -1.31 17.14
CA GLU A 111 19.89 -0.08 16.76
C GLU A 111 19.95 0.04 15.24
N ILE A 112 19.24 1.02 14.72
CA ILE A 112 19.21 1.37 13.30
C ILE A 112 19.81 2.77 13.17
N ASN A 113 20.86 2.91 12.38
CA ASN A 113 21.48 4.20 12.16
C ASN A 113 20.55 5.07 11.28
N PRO A 114 20.12 6.27 11.73
CA PRO A 114 19.24 7.13 10.94
C PRO A 114 19.94 7.76 9.72
N SER A 115 21.27 7.70 9.65
CA SER A 115 22.06 8.23 8.52
C SER A 115 22.19 7.28 7.33
N LEU A 116 21.50 6.13 7.35
CA LEU A 116 21.47 5.21 6.20
C LEU A 116 20.79 5.90 5.00
N THR A 117 21.37 5.71 3.81
CA THR A 117 20.91 6.32 2.56
C THR A 117 19.43 6.01 2.27
N GLU A 118 18.97 4.85 2.69
CA GLU A 118 17.66 4.27 2.48
C GLU A 118 16.59 4.98 3.31
N ILE A 119 16.98 5.53 4.46
CA ILE A 119 16.13 6.39 5.31
C ILE A 119 16.21 7.84 4.81
N ALA A 120 17.44 8.34 4.60
CA ALA A 120 17.67 9.73 4.21
C ALA A 120 16.99 10.09 2.88
N SER A 121 17.07 9.20 1.89
CA SER A 121 16.43 9.37 0.58
C SER A 121 14.91 9.41 0.62
N ARG A 122 14.28 8.89 1.69
CA ARG A 122 12.82 8.82 1.86
C ARG A 122 12.26 9.85 2.82
N THR A 123 13.11 10.63 3.48
CA THR A 123 12.70 11.64 4.49
C THR A 123 12.69 13.06 3.93
N HIS A 124 13.32 13.27 2.76
CA HIS A 124 13.36 14.58 2.12
C HIS A 124 12.12 14.81 1.26
N VAL A 125 11.21 15.68 1.71
CA VAL A 125 10.02 16.10 0.97
C VAL A 125 10.20 17.54 0.51
N GLY A 126 10.03 17.80 -0.78
CA GLY A 126 10.14 19.12 -1.39
C GLY A 126 8.81 19.62 -1.99
N LEU A 127 8.79 20.88 -2.44
CA LEU A 127 7.64 21.46 -3.14
C LEU A 127 7.31 20.72 -4.44
N GLY A 128 8.32 20.11 -5.08
CA GLY A 128 8.12 19.29 -6.27
C GLY A 128 7.24 18.06 -6.02
N ASP A 129 7.35 17.43 -4.85
CA ASP A 129 6.55 16.25 -4.51
C ASP A 129 5.06 16.59 -4.39
N VAL A 130 4.74 17.79 -3.89
CA VAL A 130 3.36 18.28 -3.82
C VAL A 130 2.78 18.50 -5.21
N ALA A 131 3.56 19.08 -6.13
CA ALA A 131 3.13 19.28 -7.51
C ALA A 131 2.91 17.93 -8.22
N VAL A 132 3.79 16.96 -8.02
CA VAL A 132 3.66 15.59 -8.57
C VAL A 132 2.43 14.88 -7.98
N ALA A 133 2.20 14.99 -6.67
CA ALA A 133 1.04 14.39 -6.02
C ALA A 133 -0.27 14.95 -6.58
N LEU A 134 -0.37 16.28 -6.75
CA LEU A 134 -1.54 16.93 -7.32
C LEU A 134 -1.74 16.51 -8.79
N ALA A 135 -0.68 16.53 -9.59
CA ALA A 135 -0.74 16.14 -11.01
C ALA A 135 -1.14 14.67 -11.20
N SER A 136 -0.58 13.75 -10.40
CA SER A 136 -0.94 12.33 -10.43
C SER A 136 -2.39 12.10 -9.98
N GLY A 137 -2.87 12.84 -8.99
CA GLY A 137 -4.27 12.79 -8.56
C GLY A 137 -5.23 13.23 -9.66
N CYS A 138 -4.94 14.36 -10.31
CA CYS A 138 -5.71 14.83 -11.46
C CYS A 138 -5.68 13.83 -12.63
N ALA A 139 -4.51 13.26 -12.94
CA ALA A 139 -4.37 12.25 -13.99
C ALA A 139 -5.15 10.96 -13.70
N GLY A 140 -5.27 10.55 -12.43
CA GLY A 140 -6.08 9.40 -12.04
C GLY A 140 -7.59 9.66 -12.01
N ALA A 141 -8.01 10.94 -11.96
CA ALA A 141 -9.42 11.33 -11.97
C ALA A 141 -9.99 11.56 -13.39
N LEU A 142 -9.13 11.83 -14.37
CA LEU A 142 -9.45 12.01 -15.79
C LEU A 142 -9.57 10.65 -16.51
#